data_AF-A0A9Q1DGF1-F1
#
_entry.id   AF-A0A9Q1DGF1-F1
#
_cell.length_a   1.000
_cell.length_b   1.000
_cell.length_c   1.000
_cell.angle_alpha   90.00
_cell.angle_beta   90.00
_cell.angle_gamma   90.00
#
_symmetry.space_group_name_H-M   'P 1'
#
loop_
_entity.id
_entity.type
_entity.pdbx_description
1 polymer ?
#
loop_
_entity_poly.entity_id
_entity_poly.type
_entity_poly.pdbx_seq_one_letter_code
_entity_poly.pdbx_strand_id
1 'polypeptide(L)'
;MQYEEHIVMKEYFKMMTDMIVLCATLAISLSFWIISMTASTYYGTLQPVSPLRWLFSILVPLCLASHGMKRKSLDHSGALAGMLVGFVLTMANTSFFSTLMTFFLTSSKLTKWRGEVKKKIDAEYKDGGQRNWIQVFCNGGVPTELALLYMIEAGPGEIPVDFGKQYTATWMCLALLGALACSAGDTWASEVGPVLSRTPPRLITTWQVVPTGTNGGVTPVGLVASWLGGMTVGVAYFITQLLLVKDLDLAAPQWPIVVYGGAAGLLGSMLDSVLGAIMQYSGYDESIGKVVNSQSKTAKWISGKPILDNNAVNLFTSILIATVHRSQRDRVRFGNQIKNMSSGKTLRNTTQVNQPPTTPSLTKTKNMKEKTNIRSPTDSLVSPCSQRLRKRATKDVQSDFQVPEEKENAPSLPQ
;
A
#
# COMPACT_ATOMS: atom_id res chain seq x y z
N MET A 1 37.55 38.14 4.07
CA MET A 1 36.84 38.44 5.34
C MET A 1 35.33 38.51 5.13
N GLN A 2 34.79 39.49 4.41
CA GLN A 2 33.33 39.67 4.24
C GLN A 2 32.59 38.48 3.58
N TYR A 3 33.26 37.77 2.66
CA TYR A 3 32.71 36.56 2.04
C TYR A 3 32.68 35.35 3.00
N GLU A 4 33.69 35.22 3.86
CA GLU A 4 33.73 34.14 4.86
C GLU A 4 32.73 34.37 6.00
N GLU A 5 32.59 35.60 6.49
CA GLU A 5 31.55 35.93 7.48
C GLU A 5 30.13 35.64 6.96
N HIS A 6 29.87 35.93 5.69
CA HIS A 6 28.57 35.68 5.08
C HIS A 6 28.29 34.17 4.89
N ILE A 7 29.33 33.35 4.69
CA ILE A 7 29.22 31.89 4.66
C ILE A 7 28.95 31.35 6.07
N VAL A 8 29.74 31.76 7.06
CA VAL A 8 29.60 31.32 8.46
C VAL A 8 28.22 31.70 9.02
N MET A 9 27.75 32.93 8.78
CA MET A 9 26.41 33.36 9.20
C MET A 9 25.31 32.52 8.54
N LYS A 10 25.44 32.21 7.25
CA LYS A 10 24.46 31.37 6.53
C LYS A 10 24.43 29.93 7.06
N GLU A 11 25.60 29.38 7.42
CA GLU A 11 25.70 28.08 8.07
C GLU A 11 25.08 28.09 9.47
N TYR A 12 25.31 29.16 10.25
CA TYR A 12 24.73 29.32 11.58
C TYR A 12 23.21 29.44 11.55
N PHE A 13 22.67 30.26 10.63
CA PHE A 13 21.22 30.35 10.43
C PHE A 13 20.59 29.02 10.02
N LYS A 14 21.28 28.27 9.16
CA LYS A 14 20.85 26.93 8.76
C LYS A 14 20.86 25.95 9.93
N MET A 15 21.94 25.92 10.72
CA MET A 15 22.03 25.08 11.93
C MET A 15 20.96 25.44 12.97
N MET A 16 20.71 26.72 13.20
CA MET A 16 19.68 27.18 14.12
C MET A 16 18.28 26.78 13.65
N THR A 17 18.00 26.92 12.34
CA THR A 17 16.74 26.46 11.74
C THR A 17 16.57 24.94 11.87
N ASP A 18 17.62 24.18 11.56
CA ASP A 18 17.62 22.72 11.70
C ASP A 18 17.38 22.28 13.16
N MET A 19 17.95 23.01 14.14
CA MET A 19 17.75 22.74 15.56
C MET A 19 16.32 23.06 16.03
N ILE A 20 15.74 24.18 15.59
CA ILE A 20 14.35 24.55 15.89
C ILE A 20 13.38 23.51 15.32
N VAL A 21 13.60 23.11 14.06
CA VAL A 21 12.80 22.08 13.39
C VAL A 21 12.89 20.74 14.15
N LEU A 22 14.08 20.35 14.59
CA LEU A 22 14.28 19.12 15.37
C LEU A 22 13.52 19.16 16.70
N CYS A 23 13.67 20.25 17.47
CA CYS A 23 12.99 20.42 18.76
C CYS A 23 11.45 20.42 18.60
N ALA A 24 10.93 21.13 17.59
CA ALA A 24 9.49 21.15 17.30
C ALA A 24 8.98 19.76 16.90
N THR A 25 9.74 19.03 16.06
CA THR A 25 9.39 17.67 15.62
C THR A 25 9.34 16.70 16.80
N LEU A 26 10.33 16.78 17.70
CA LEU A 26 10.36 15.99 18.94
C LEU A 26 9.17 16.31 19.85
N ALA A 27 8.84 17.59 20.04
CA ALA A 27 7.71 18.00 20.87
C ALA A 27 6.37 17.50 20.32
N ILE A 28 6.15 17.62 19.00
CA ILE A 28 4.93 17.13 18.33
C ILE A 28 4.84 15.61 18.45
N SER A 29 5.94 14.89 18.19
CA SER A 29 6.01 13.43 18.34
C SER A 29 5.66 12.97 19.75
N LEU A 30 6.24 13.60 20.78
CA LEU A 30 5.95 13.27 22.18
C LEU A 30 4.48 13.56 22.55
N SER A 31 3.93 14.66 22.04
CA SER A 31 2.52 15.04 22.27
C SER A 31 1.56 14.00 21.69
N PHE A 32 1.78 13.59 20.44
CA PHE A 32 0.98 12.54 19.81
C PHE A 32 1.13 11.18 20.49
N TRP A 33 2.33 10.85 20.98
CA TRP A 33 2.54 9.64 21.76
C TRP A 33 1.73 9.64 23.07
N ILE A 34 1.73 10.75 23.81
CA ILE A 34 0.94 10.90 25.03
C ILE A 34 -0.56 10.74 24.74
N ILE A 35 -1.05 11.34 23.65
CA ILE A 35 -2.44 11.19 23.20
C ILE A 35 -2.74 9.72 22.86
N SER A 36 -1.85 9.04 22.13
CA SER A 36 -2.00 7.62 21.77
C SER A 36 -2.04 6.72 23.00
N MET A 37 -1.18 6.95 23.99
CA MET A 37 -1.19 6.24 25.28
C MET A 37 -2.50 6.48 26.06
N THR A 38 -2.98 7.73 26.07
CA THR A 38 -4.24 8.10 26.74
C THR A 38 -5.44 7.42 26.07
N ALA A 39 -5.48 7.43 24.73
CA ALA A 39 -6.52 6.74 23.95
C ALA A 39 -6.46 5.22 24.16
N SER A 40 -5.26 4.62 24.18
CA SER A 40 -5.09 3.20 24.49
C SER A 40 -5.63 2.84 25.87
N THR A 41 -5.35 3.67 26.89
CA THR A 41 -5.85 3.48 28.26
C THR A 41 -7.37 3.60 28.33
N TYR A 42 -7.97 4.49 27.54
CA TYR A 42 -9.41 4.73 27.53
C TYR A 42 -10.20 3.68 26.73
N TYR A 43 -9.70 3.28 25.56
CA TYR A 43 -10.38 2.33 24.67
C TYR A 43 -9.93 0.87 24.84
N GLY A 44 -8.88 0.61 25.61
CA GLY A 44 -8.41 -0.71 26.06
C GLY A 44 -7.92 -1.68 24.97
N THR A 45 -8.03 -1.31 23.69
CA THR A 45 -7.86 -2.20 22.53
C THR A 45 -6.78 -1.73 21.55
N LEU A 46 -6.28 -0.50 21.69
CA LEU A 46 -5.28 0.07 20.80
C LEU A 46 -3.87 -0.17 21.35
N GLN A 47 -3.02 -0.82 20.56
CA GLN A 47 -1.59 -0.90 20.86
C GLN A 47 -0.96 0.48 20.67
N PRO A 48 -0.34 1.08 21.70
CA PRO A 48 0.25 2.41 21.57
C PRO A 48 1.46 2.35 20.65
N VAL A 49 1.55 3.31 19.73
CA VAL A 49 2.69 3.45 18.81
C VAL A 49 3.91 3.93 19.61
N SER A 50 5.11 3.41 19.32
CA SER A 50 6.31 3.85 20.05
C SER A 50 6.66 5.33 19.77
N PRO A 51 7.26 6.07 20.73
CA PRO A 51 7.69 7.45 20.51
C PRO A 51 8.68 7.58 19.34
N LEU A 52 9.54 6.58 19.16
CA LEU A 52 10.50 6.54 18.06
C LEU A 52 9.81 6.48 16.69
N ARG A 53 8.71 5.72 16.56
CA ARG A 53 7.96 5.67 15.30
C ARG A 53 7.31 7.01 14.98
N TRP A 54 6.74 7.69 15.97
CA TRP A 54 6.22 9.06 15.80
C TRP A 54 7.30 10.05 15.37
N LEU A 55 8.49 9.95 15.95
CA LEU A 55 9.61 10.81 15.59
C LEU A 55 10.04 10.56 14.14
N PHE A 56 10.25 9.29 13.76
CA PHE A 56 10.66 8.93 12.41
C PHE A 56 9.59 9.23 11.36
N SER A 57 8.29 9.07 11.68
CA SER A 57 7.20 9.34 10.74
C SER A 57 7.07 10.82 10.36
N ILE A 58 7.58 11.73 11.20
CA ILE A 58 7.61 13.16 10.88
C ILE A 58 8.97 13.53 10.30
N LEU A 59 10.06 13.15 10.97
CA LEU A 59 11.41 13.59 10.63
C LEU A 59 11.86 13.08 9.26
N VAL A 60 11.66 11.79 8.97
CA VAL A 60 12.20 11.19 7.74
C VAL A 60 11.46 11.69 6.49
N PRO A 61 10.11 11.72 6.43
CA PRO A 61 9.41 12.33 5.30
C PRO A 61 9.72 13.81 5.12
N LEU A 62 9.89 14.57 6.21
CA LEU A 62 10.28 15.98 6.15
C LEU A 62 11.67 16.15 5.52
N CYS A 63 12.65 15.36 5.94
CA CYS A 63 13.99 15.37 5.36
C CYS A 63 13.97 14.97 3.87
N LEU A 64 13.21 13.93 3.50
CA LEU A 64 13.09 13.49 2.12
C LEU A 64 12.40 14.54 1.23
N ALA A 65 11.31 15.14 1.69
CA ALA A 65 10.60 16.20 0.97
C ALA A 65 11.51 17.43 0.78
N SER A 66 12.23 17.82 1.83
CA SER A 66 13.21 18.91 1.77
C SER A 66 14.35 18.61 0.79
N HIS A 67 14.87 17.39 0.80
CA HIS A 67 15.91 16.96 -0.15
C HIS A 67 15.37 16.92 -1.58
N GLY A 68 14.13 16.42 -1.77
CA GLY A 68 13.45 16.35 -3.05
C GLY A 68 13.24 17.72 -3.69
N MET A 69 12.81 18.72 -2.91
CA MET A 69 12.69 20.11 -3.37
C MET A 69 14.05 20.72 -3.73
N LYS A 70 15.07 20.55 -2.88
CA LYS A 70 16.44 21.04 -3.16
C LYS A 70 17.01 20.45 -4.45
N ARG A 71 16.69 19.18 -4.73
CA ARG A 71 17.10 18.47 -5.93
C ARG A 71 16.19 18.76 -7.14
N LYS A 72 15.14 19.58 -7.03
CA LYS A 72 14.12 19.80 -8.07
C LYS A 72 13.43 18.51 -8.55
N SER A 73 13.28 17.51 -7.67
CA SER A 73 12.52 16.27 -7.94
C SER A 73 11.07 16.34 -7.50
N LEU A 74 10.72 17.28 -6.62
CA LEU A 74 9.37 17.53 -6.11
C LEU A 74 9.10 19.04 -6.17
N ASP A 75 7.88 19.42 -6.54
CA ASP A 75 7.40 20.78 -6.32
C ASP A 75 6.85 20.93 -4.88
N HIS A 76 6.43 22.14 -4.50
CA HIS A 76 5.89 22.40 -3.16
C HIS A 76 4.63 21.58 -2.83
N SER A 77 3.76 21.36 -3.82
CA SER A 77 2.53 20.59 -3.65
C SER A 77 2.80 19.10 -3.47
N GLY A 78 3.74 18.56 -4.26
CA GLY A 78 4.21 17.19 -4.19
C GLY A 78 4.98 16.94 -2.90
N ALA A 79 5.76 17.92 -2.41
CA ALA A 79 6.45 17.81 -1.13
C ALA A 79 5.46 17.66 0.03
N LEU A 80 4.40 18.47 0.06
CA LEU A 80 3.35 18.36 1.08
C LEU A 80 2.62 17.01 1.01
N ALA A 81 2.19 16.60 -0.19
CA ALA A 81 1.55 15.30 -0.39
C ALA A 81 2.48 14.14 -0.01
N GLY A 82 3.76 14.23 -0.36
CA GLY A 82 4.78 13.21 -0.05
C GLY A 82 5.07 13.10 1.44
N MET A 83 5.03 14.21 2.18
CA MET A 83 5.11 14.19 3.64
C MET A 83 3.92 13.45 4.26
N LEU A 84 2.70 13.72 3.80
CA LEU A 84 1.49 13.06 4.29
C LEU A 84 1.52 11.55 4.01
N VAL A 85 1.79 11.17 2.76
CA VAL A 85 1.89 9.77 2.34
C VAL A 85 3.01 9.06 3.14
N GLY A 86 4.19 9.68 3.23
CA GLY A 86 5.32 9.14 3.97
C GLY A 86 5.03 8.95 5.46
N PHE A 87 4.33 9.91 6.07
CA PHE A 87 3.89 9.84 7.47
C PHE A 87 2.97 8.64 7.69
N VAL A 88 1.90 8.51 6.90
CA VAL A 88 0.92 7.42 7.03
C VAL A 88 1.59 6.06 6.85
N LEU A 89 2.43 5.90 5.83
CA LEU A 89 3.12 4.62 5.57
C LEU A 89 4.10 4.27 6.69
N THR A 90 4.83 5.25 7.23
CA THR A 90 5.77 5.01 8.35
C THR A 90 5.01 4.63 9.63
N MET A 91 3.87 5.27 9.88
CA MET A 91 3.01 4.95 11.02
C MET A 91 2.44 3.52 10.93
N ALA A 92 2.05 3.10 9.73
CA ALA A 92 1.48 1.77 9.51
C ALA A 92 2.51 0.65 9.64
N ASN A 93 3.58 0.69 8.85
CA ASN A 93 4.63 -0.32 8.84
C ASN A 93 5.87 0.26 8.15
N THR A 94 7.02 0.21 8.82
CA THR A 94 8.28 0.77 8.30
C THR A 94 8.68 0.17 6.94
N SER A 95 8.27 -1.08 6.67
CA SER A 95 8.50 -1.75 5.38
C SER A 95 7.76 -1.05 4.23
N PHE A 96 6.55 -0.53 4.47
CA PHE A 96 5.78 0.24 3.48
C PHE A 96 6.52 1.53 3.13
N PHE A 97 6.98 2.26 4.14
CA PHE A 97 7.74 3.48 3.93
C PHE A 97 9.08 3.23 3.24
N SER A 98 9.81 2.17 3.61
CA SER A 98 11.09 1.82 2.96
C SER A 98 10.92 1.55 1.46
N THR A 99 9.79 0.93 1.09
CA THR A 99 9.42 0.63 -0.30
C THR A 99 9.15 1.92 -1.06
N LEU A 100 8.33 2.83 -0.49
CA LEU A 100 8.06 4.15 -1.06
C LEU A 100 9.34 4.98 -1.20
N MET A 101 10.17 5.02 -0.16
CA MET A 101 11.43 5.75 -0.15
C MET A 101 12.36 5.25 -1.26
N THR A 102 12.49 3.92 -1.39
CA THR A 102 13.31 3.30 -2.43
C THR A 102 12.78 3.62 -3.82
N PHE A 103 11.47 3.49 -4.04
CA PHE A 103 10.82 3.91 -5.28
C PHE A 103 11.14 5.37 -5.62
N PHE A 104 10.92 6.28 -4.67
CA PHE A 104 11.13 7.71 -4.88
C PHE A 104 12.59 8.04 -5.21
N LEU A 105 13.55 7.52 -4.44
CA LEU A 105 14.98 7.83 -4.61
C LEU A 105 15.52 7.25 -5.92
N THR A 106 15.23 5.99 -6.21
CA THR A 106 15.74 5.31 -7.42
C THR A 106 15.13 5.90 -8.68
N SER A 107 13.81 6.11 -8.69
CA SER A 107 13.11 6.70 -9.84
C SER A 107 13.52 8.14 -10.07
N SER A 108 13.68 8.96 -9.02
CA SER A 108 14.18 10.34 -9.16
C SER A 108 15.60 10.40 -9.72
N LYS A 109 16.44 9.41 -9.40
CA LYS A 109 17.78 9.29 -9.98
C LYS A 109 17.72 8.90 -11.45
N LEU A 110 16.83 7.98 -11.82
CA LEU A 110 16.62 7.56 -13.22
C LEU A 110 16.03 8.67 -14.08
N THR A 111 15.06 9.44 -13.59
CA THR A 111 14.48 10.58 -14.33
C THR A 111 15.55 11.60 -14.73
N LYS A 112 16.54 11.86 -13.86
CA LYS A 112 17.65 12.77 -14.17
C LYS A 112 18.74 12.15 -15.02
N TRP A 113 18.83 10.83 -15.01
CA TRP A 113 19.85 10.12 -15.76
C TRP A 113 19.61 10.28 -17.27
N ARG A 114 20.63 10.79 -17.97
CA ARG A 114 20.60 11.10 -19.41
C ARG A 114 19.45 12.02 -19.84
N GLY A 115 19.13 13.02 -19.02
CA GLY A 115 18.08 14.02 -19.31
C GLY A 115 18.20 14.70 -20.68
N GLU A 116 19.42 14.97 -21.16
CA GLU A 116 19.65 15.57 -22.49
C GLU A 116 19.14 14.70 -23.66
N VAL A 117 19.20 13.37 -23.52
CA VAL A 117 18.65 12.44 -24.51
C VAL A 117 17.13 12.42 -24.42
N LYS A 118 16.59 12.40 -23.20
CA LYS A 118 15.14 12.38 -22.95
C LYS A 118 14.45 13.63 -23.45
N LYS A 119 15.08 14.80 -23.31
CA LYS A 119 14.59 16.08 -23.84
C LYS A 119 14.45 16.09 -25.37
N LYS A 120 15.22 15.26 -26.09
CA LYS A 120 15.11 15.11 -27.54
C LYS A 120 14.00 14.15 -27.97
N ILE A 121 13.59 13.24 -27.09
CA ILE A 121 12.61 12.19 -27.39
C ILE A 121 11.21 12.63 -26.95
N ASP A 122 11.11 13.13 -25.72
CA ASP A 122 9.86 13.51 -25.09
C ASP A 122 9.53 14.99 -25.34
N ALA A 123 8.29 15.27 -25.73
CA ALA A 123 7.78 16.62 -25.95
C ALA A 123 7.35 17.29 -24.63
N GLU A 124 6.99 16.51 -23.62
CA GLU A 124 6.45 16.97 -22.33
C GLU A 124 7.49 16.93 -21.20
N TYR A 125 8.77 16.75 -21.56
CA TYR A 125 9.87 16.64 -20.61
C TYR A 125 9.94 17.86 -19.68
N LYS A 126 9.82 17.62 -18.37
CA LYS A 126 9.96 18.65 -17.33
C LYS A 126 11.40 18.71 -16.84
N ASP A 127 12.04 19.88 -16.96
CA ASP A 127 13.42 20.07 -16.47
C ASP A 127 13.51 19.78 -14.95
N GLY A 128 14.29 18.75 -14.61
CA GLY A 128 14.50 18.27 -13.23
C GLY A 128 13.57 17.14 -12.78
N GLY A 129 12.50 16.85 -13.53
CA GLY A 129 11.54 15.79 -13.22
C GLY A 129 10.68 16.07 -11.99
N GLN A 130 10.23 17.32 -11.82
CA GLN A 130 9.43 17.74 -10.66
C GLN A 130 8.07 17.04 -10.65
N ARG A 131 7.84 16.25 -9.60
CA ARG A 131 6.54 15.62 -9.33
C ARG A 131 5.63 16.55 -8.54
N ASN A 132 4.38 16.65 -8.96
CA ASN A 132 3.33 17.44 -8.29
C ASN A 132 2.48 16.55 -7.37
N TRP A 133 1.56 17.16 -6.62
CA TRP A 133 0.67 16.43 -5.70
C TRP A 133 -0.19 15.37 -6.41
N ILE A 134 -0.60 15.61 -7.66
CA ILE A 134 -1.42 14.67 -8.45
C ILE A 134 -0.62 13.39 -8.72
N GLN A 135 0.64 13.50 -9.14
CA GLN A 135 1.51 12.34 -9.34
C GLN A 135 1.77 11.57 -8.05
N VAL A 136 1.97 12.29 -6.94
CA VAL A 136 2.13 11.66 -5.62
C VAL A 136 0.85 10.95 -5.20
N PHE A 137 -0.32 11.52 -5.47
CA PHE A 137 -1.61 10.92 -5.17
C PHE A 137 -1.89 9.69 -6.05
N CYS A 138 -1.66 9.75 -7.36
CA CYS A 138 -1.93 8.63 -8.26
C CYS A 138 -1.03 7.42 -7.97
N ASN A 139 0.25 7.64 -7.68
CA ASN A 139 1.18 6.56 -7.38
C ASN A 139 1.17 6.13 -5.90
N GLY A 140 0.83 7.05 -4.98
CA GLY A 140 0.92 6.85 -3.53
C GLY A 140 -0.41 6.71 -2.80
N GLY A 141 -1.52 7.06 -3.44
CA GLY A 141 -2.87 7.07 -2.85
C GLY A 141 -3.37 5.68 -2.50
N VAL A 142 -3.31 4.73 -3.44
CA VAL A 142 -3.67 3.32 -3.20
C VAL A 142 -2.81 2.69 -2.08
N PRO A 143 -1.47 2.81 -2.09
CA PRO A 143 -0.64 2.42 -0.94
C PRO A 143 -1.06 3.07 0.38
N THR A 144 -1.42 4.36 0.37
CA THR A 144 -1.83 5.10 1.58
C THR A 144 -3.14 4.58 2.13
N GLU A 145 -4.13 4.35 1.28
CA GLU A 145 -5.41 3.75 1.66
C GLU A 145 -5.23 2.35 2.25
N LEU A 146 -4.43 1.50 1.59
CA LEU A 146 -4.10 0.17 2.10
C LEU A 146 -3.35 0.22 3.44
N ALA A 147 -2.47 1.21 3.64
CA ALA A 147 -1.78 1.42 4.91
C ALA A 147 -2.74 1.85 6.04
N LEU A 148 -3.73 2.70 5.74
CA LEU A 148 -4.78 3.06 6.69
C LEU A 148 -5.64 1.85 7.07
N LEU A 149 -6.07 1.06 6.08
CA LEU A 149 -6.82 -0.17 6.30
C LEU A 149 -6.02 -1.19 7.12
N TYR A 150 -4.72 -1.31 6.85
CA TYR A 150 -3.80 -2.15 7.63
C TYR A 150 -3.72 -1.69 9.09
N MET A 151 -3.62 -0.38 9.35
CA MET A 151 -3.61 0.13 10.72
C MET A 151 -4.92 -0.13 11.47
N ILE A 152 -6.06 -0.10 10.79
CA ILE A 152 -7.37 -0.36 11.39
C ILE A 152 -7.53 -1.85 11.72
N GLU A 153 -7.14 -2.74 10.79
CA GLU A 153 -7.37 -4.19 10.90
C GLU A 153 -6.31 -4.90 11.74
N ALA A 154 -5.03 -4.61 11.49
CA ALA A 154 -3.88 -5.31 12.08
C ALA A 154 -3.17 -4.50 13.16
N GLY A 155 -3.43 -3.20 13.24
CA GLY A 155 -2.70 -2.28 14.10
C GLY A 155 -1.34 -1.85 13.49
N PRO A 156 -0.75 -0.77 14.01
CA PRO A 156 0.54 -0.28 13.55
C PRO A 156 1.67 -1.22 13.99
N GLY A 157 2.45 -1.75 13.05
CA GLY A 157 3.52 -2.70 13.38
C GLY A 157 4.05 -3.47 12.18
N GLU A 158 5.26 -3.99 12.32
CA GLU A 158 5.90 -4.87 11.37
C GLU A 158 5.44 -6.31 11.61
N ILE A 159 4.76 -6.87 10.61
CA ILE A 159 4.23 -8.23 10.65
C ILE A 159 4.86 -9.02 9.49
N PRO A 160 5.30 -10.28 9.72
CA PRO A 160 5.80 -11.13 8.65
C PRO A 160 4.67 -11.49 7.67
N VAL A 161 5.02 -11.62 6.39
CA VAL A 161 4.10 -12.08 5.35
C VAL A 161 3.88 -13.59 5.54
N ASP A 162 2.73 -13.95 6.11
CA ASP A 162 2.35 -15.33 6.41
C ASP A 162 0.82 -15.54 6.23
N PHE A 163 0.46 -16.17 5.10
CA PHE A 163 -0.93 -16.47 4.78
C PHE A 163 -1.58 -17.50 5.72
N GLY A 164 -0.79 -18.31 6.45
CA GLY A 164 -1.30 -19.31 7.38
C GLY A 164 -1.77 -18.72 8.70
N LYS A 165 -1.07 -17.69 9.20
CA LYS A 165 -1.40 -17.03 10.48
C LYS A 165 -2.30 -15.81 10.29
N GLN A 166 -1.96 -14.92 9.36
CA GLN A 166 -2.64 -13.62 9.21
C GLN A 166 -2.89 -13.30 7.74
N TYR A 167 -3.92 -13.93 7.18
CA TYR A 167 -4.27 -13.77 5.77
C TYR A 167 -4.55 -12.31 5.38
N THR A 168 -5.40 -11.60 6.13
CA THR A 168 -5.86 -10.25 5.75
C THR A 168 -4.71 -9.24 5.77
N ALA A 169 -3.90 -9.24 6.82
CA ALA A 169 -2.71 -8.39 6.94
C ALA A 169 -1.69 -8.71 5.84
N THR A 170 -1.41 -9.99 5.60
CA THR A 170 -0.51 -10.45 4.53
C THR A 170 -0.97 -9.97 3.15
N TRP A 171 -2.28 -10.07 2.88
CA TRP A 171 -2.85 -9.57 1.63
C TRP A 171 -2.65 -8.06 1.48
N MET A 172 -2.92 -7.26 2.52
CA MET A 172 -2.71 -5.80 2.49
C MET A 172 -1.23 -5.45 2.27
N CYS A 173 -0.31 -6.16 2.92
CA CYS A 173 1.13 -5.99 2.72
C CYS A 173 1.55 -6.22 1.27
N LEU A 174 1.10 -7.32 0.66
CA LEU A 174 1.43 -7.63 -0.72
C LEU A 174 0.71 -6.72 -1.72
N ALA A 175 -0.54 -6.34 -1.47
CA ALA A 175 -1.27 -5.39 -2.30
C ALA A 175 -0.58 -4.03 -2.34
N LEU A 176 -0.10 -3.55 -1.18
CA LEU A 176 0.64 -2.29 -1.07
C LEU A 176 1.99 -2.37 -1.79
N LEU A 177 2.76 -3.44 -1.55
CA LEU A 177 4.02 -3.67 -2.27
C LEU A 177 3.78 -3.77 -3.78
N GLY A 178 2.74 -4.46 -4.21
CA GLY A 178 2.38 -4.62 -5.61
C GLY A 178 2.05 -3.29 -6.28
N ALA A 179 1.27 -2.42 -5.63
CA ALA A 179 0.96 -1.08 -6.14
C ALA A 179 2.23 -0.21 -6.29
N LEU A 180 3.10 -0.20 -5.28
CA LEU A 180 4.37 0.54 -5.35
C LEU A 180 5.33 -0.07 -6.38
N ALA A 181 5.39 -1.39 -6.50
CA ALA A 181 6.19 -2.10 -7.48
C ALA A 181 5.70 -1.85 -8.91
N CYS A 182 4.38 -1.79 -9.13
CA CYS A 182 3.77 -1.38 -10.39
C CYS A 182 4.24 0.01 -10.80
N SER A 183 4.09 1.00 -9.92
CA SER A 183 4.55 2.38 -10.15
C SER A 183 6.07 2.47 -10.38
N ALA A 184 6.86 1.70 -9.62
CA ALA A 184 8.32 1.63 -9.79
C ALA A 184 8.71 1.00 -11.11
N GLY A 185 8.08 -0.12 -11.48
CA GLY A 185 8.33 -0.84 -12.71
C GLY A 185 8.03 0.02 -13.93
N ASP A 186 6.89 0.68 -13.94
CA ASP A 186 6.51 1.59 -15.04
C ASP A 186 7.50 2.76 -15.18
N THR A 187 7.87 3.41 -14.06
CA THR A 187 8.85 4.50 -14.08
C THR A 187 10.21 4.01 -14.58
N TRP A 188 10.65 2.82 -14.19
CA TRP A 188 11.93 2.28 -14.67
C TRP A 188 11.87 1.93 -16.15
N ALA A 189 10.77 1.35 -16.64
CA ALA A 189 10.59 1.04 -18.05
C ALA A 189 10.58 2.29 -18.93
N SER A 190 9.83 3.32 -18.55
CA SER A 190 9.73 4.59 -19.29
C SER A 190 11.01 5.41 -19.24
N GLU A 191 11.81 5.31 -18.18
CA GLU A 191 13.04 6.09 -18.04
C GLU A 191 14.28 5.40 -18.63
N VAL A 192 14.31 4.06 -18.65
CA VAL A 192 15.43 3.25 -19.17
C VAL A 192 15.19 2.82 -20.61
N GLY A 193 13.96 2.41 -20.95
CA GLY A 193 13.59 1.89 -22.27
C GLY A 193 13.97 2.81 -23.42
N PRO A 194 13.49 4.07 -23.46
CA PRO A 194 13.80 5.01 -24.55
C PRO A 194 15.29 5.33 -24.73
N VAL A 195 16.09 5.17 -23.67
CA VAL A 195 17.50 5.59 -23.66
C VAL A 195 18.46 4.44 -23.98
N LEU A 196 18.16 3.22 -23.54
CA LEU A 196 19.03 2.05 -23.77
C LEU A 196 18.53 1.16 -24.91
N SER A 197 17.24 1.21 -25.25
CA SER A 197 16.70 0.34 -26.31
C SER A 197 17.27 0.74 -27.66
N ARG A 198 17.98 -0.19 -28.30
CA ARG A 198 18.41 -0.08 -29.70
C ARG A 198 17.34 -0.53 -30.69
N THR A 199 16.35 -1.28 -30.20
CA THR A 199 15.21 -1.75 -30.98
C THR A 199 14.06 -0.76 -30.87
N PRO A 200 13.34 -0.48 -31.98
CA PRO A 200 12.20 0.40 -31.92
C PRO A 200 11.08 -0.24 -31.07
N PRO A 201 10.31 0.56 -30.32
CA PRO A 201 9.22 0.05 -29.50
C PRO A 201 8.12 -0.57 -30.35
N ARG A 202 7.42 -1.53 -29.77
CA ARG A 202 6.25 -2.18 -30.37
C ARG A 202 5.02 -1.90 -29.54
N LEU A 203 3.91 -1.57 -30.17
CA LEU A 203 2.65 -1.35 -29.46
C LEU A 203 2.17 -2.67 -28.85
N ILE A 204 1.87 -2.71 -27.55
CA ILE A 204 1.52 -3.96 -26.86
C ILE A 204 0.25 -4.63 -27.38
N THR A 205 -0.68 -3.87 -27.96
CA THR A 205 -1.98 -4.37 -28.45
C THR A 205 -1.90 -4.95 -29.86
N THR A 206 -1.20 -4.29 -30.79
CA THR A 206 -1.12 -4.68 -32.21
C THR A 206 0.21 -5.31 -32.60
N TRP A 207 1.22 -5.21 -31.73
CA TRP A 207 2.60 -5.63 -31.96
C TRP A 207 3.32 -4.95 -33.13
N GLN A 208 2.74 -3.85 -33.65
CA GLN A 208 3.33 -3.04 -34.71
C GLN A 208 4.42 -2.14 -34.16
N VAL A 209 5.42 -1.83 -35.00
CA VAL A 209 6.51 -0.92 -34.64
C VAL A 209 5.97 0.51 -34.61
N VAL A 210 6.22 1.22 -33.52
CA VAL A 210 5.76 2.59 -33.29
C VAL A 210 6.93 3.52 -32.95
N PRO A 211 6.79 4.84 -33.14
CA PRO A 211 7.81 5.80 -32.73
C PRO A 211 8.06 5.76 -31.21
N THR A 212 9.27 6.12 -30.79
CA THR A 212 9.60 6.23 -29.36
C THR A 212 8.78 7.34 -28.70
N GLY A 213 8.19 7.05 -27.55
CA GLY A 213 7.28 7.96 -26.84
C GLY A 213 5.80 7.68 -27.05
N THR A 214 5.43 6.71 -27.90
CA THR A 214 4.03 6.27 -28.03
C THR A 214 3.55 5.57 -26.77
N ASN A 215 2.39 5.99 -26.24
CA ASN A 215 1.75 5.36 -25.10
C ASN A 215 1.42 3.89 -25.44
N GLY A 216 1.83 2.97 -24.57
CA GLY A 216 1.73 1.52 -24.79
C GLY A 216 2.80 0.89 -25.68
N GLY A 217 3.82 1.65 -26.06
CA GLY A 217 5.01 1.14 -26.74
C GLY A 217 5.96 0.42 -25.78
N VAL A 218 6.14 -0.88 -25.96
CA VAL A 218 7.03 -1.71 -25.12
C VAL A 218 8.33 -2.08 -25.84
N THR A 219 9.41 -2.20 -25.08
CA THR A 219 10.71 -2.70 -25.54
C THR A 219 11.20 -3.82 -24.63
N PRO A 220 12.01 -4.78 -25.11
CA PRO A 220 12.58 -5.82 -24.25
C PRO A 220 13.41 -5.23 -23.10
N VAL A 221 14.15 -4.14 -23.36
CA VAL A 221 14.93 -3.44 -22.34
C VAL A 221 14.03 -2.79 -21.30
N GLY A 222 12.91 -2.17 -21.72
CA GLY A 222 11.91 -1.62 -20.81
C GLY A 222 11.26 -2.68 -19.92
N LEU A 223 10.94 -3.86 -20.46
CA LEU A 223 10.36 -4.97 -19.69
C LEU A 223 11.35 -5.53 -18.65
N VAL A 224 12.63 -5.65 -18.99
CA VAL A 224 13.65 -6.02 -18.00
C VAL A 224 13.81 -4.93 -16.94
N ALA A 225 13.78 -3.66 -17.34
CA ALA A 225 13.85 -2.53 -16.41
C ALA A 225 12.64 -2.48 -15.45
N SER A 226 11.43 -2.79 -15.91
CA SER A 226 10.26 -2.84 -15.03
C SER A 226 10.34 -3.97 -14.01
N TRP A 227 10.79 -5.15 -14.43
CA TRP A 227 11.04 -6.26 -13.52
C TRP A 227 12.10 -5.91 -12.47
N LEU A 228 13.22 -5.30 -12.87
CA LEU A 228 14.27 -4.85 -11.95
C LEU A 228 13.80 -3.73 -11.00
N GLY A 229 12.97 -2.81 -11.48
CA GLY A 229 12.39 -1.75 -10.66
C GLY A 229 11.49 -2.31 -9.56
N GLY A 230 10.59 -3.23 -9.92
CA GLY A 230 9.75 -3.95 -8.97
C GLY A 230 10.56 -4.79 -7.97
N MET A 231 11.61 -5.47 -8.45
CA MET A 231 12.48 -6.26 -7.60
C MET A 231 13.25 -5.38 -6.60
N THR A 232 13.69 -4.19 -7.02
CA THR A 232 14.43 -3.24 -6.17
C THR A 232 13.59 -2.79 -4.97
N VAL A 233 12.31 -2.48 -5.18
CA VAL A 233 11.42 -2.10 -4.08
C VAL A 233 11.03 -3.31 -3.22
N GLY A 234 10.93 -4.51 -3.82
CA GLY A 234 10.76 -5.77 -3.08
C GLY A 234 11.96 -6.11 -2.18
N VAL A 235 13.19 -5.85 -2.63
CA VAL A 235 14.41 -6.00 -1.81
C VAL A 235 14.38 -5.02 -0.62
N ALA A 236 13.96 -3.78 -0.82
CA ALA A 236 13.84 -2.81 0.27
C ALA A 236 12.83 -3.27 1.33
N TYR A 237 11.68 -3.79 0.90
CA TYR A 237 10.70 -4.39 1.80
C TYR A 237 11.32 -5.57 2.57
N PHE A 238 11.95 -6.50 1.87
CA PHE A 238 12.54 -7.70 2.46
C PHE A 238 13.65 -7.37 3.47
N ILE A 239 14.57 -6.45 3.15
CA ILE A 239 15.62 -6.00 4.09
C ILE A 239 14.99 -5.40 5.34
N THR A 240 13.94 -4.59 5.19
CA THR A 240 13.27 -3.97 6.35
C THR A 240 12.60 -5.01 7.24
N GLN A 241 12.01 -6.06 6.64
CA GLN A 241 11.48 -7.19 7.39
C GLN A 241 12.57 -7.94 8.17
N LEU A 242 13.73 -8.20 7.56
CA LEU A 242 14.87 -8.83 8.23
C LEU A 242 15.38 -8.01 9.43
N LEU A 243 15.34 -6.68 9.34
CA LEU A 243 15.89 -5.79 10.37
C LEU A 243 14.92 -5.51 11.53
N LEU A 244 13.61 -5.48 11.27
CA LEU A 244 12.63 -4.95 12.22
C LEU A 244 11.62 -5.99 12.74
N VAL A 245 11.47 -7.14 12.08
CA VAL A 245 10.56 -8.20 12.54
C VAL A 245 11.31 -9.15 13.48
N LYS A 246 10.82 -9.25 14.73
CA LYS A 246 11.49 -10.03 15.79
C LYS A 246 11.32 -11.55 15.64
N ASP A 247 10.18 -12.01 15.15
CA ASP A 247 9.81 -13.44 15.10
C ASP A 247 9.91 -14.02 13.68
N LEU A 248 10.84 -13.53 12.87
CA LEU A 248 10.95 -13.89 11.46
C LEU A 248 11.38 -15.36 11.26
N ASP A 249 12.18 -15.90 12.17
CA ASP A 249 12.66 -17.29 12.15
C ASP A 249 11.52 -18.32 12.31
N LEU A 250 10.38 -17.89 12.86
CA LEU A 250 9.17 -18.70 13.07
C LEU A 250 8.13 -18.52 11.95
N ALA A 251 8.42 -17.69 10.95
CA ALA A 251 7.56 -17.39 9.82
C ALA A 251 8.03 -18.12 8.55
N ALA A 252 7.16 -18.15 7.53
CA ALA A 252 7.54 -18.64 6.22
C ALA A 252 8.73 -17.83 5.65
N PRO A 253 9.56 -18.42 4.77
CA PRO A 253 10.66 -17.69 4.13
C PRO A 253 10.15 -16.43 3.43
N GLN A 254 10.72 -15.26 3.74
CA GLN A 254 10.26 -13.96 3.24
C GLN A 254 10.89 -13.56 1.89
N TRP A 255 11.90 -14.29 1.41
CA TRP A 255 12.55 -14.02 0.11
C TRP A 255 11.58 -14.00 -1.10
N PRO A 256 10.45 -14.74 -1.14
CA PRO A 256 9.50 -14.66 -2.26
C PRO A 256 8.90 -13.27 -2.46
N ILE A 257 8.94 -12.38 -1.45
CA ILE A 257 8.51 -10.98 -1.55
C ILE A 257 9.30 -10.25 -2.65
N VAL A 258 10.58 -10.56 -2.82
CA VAL A 258 11.44 -9.94 -3.83
C VAL A 258 11.00 -10.33 -5.24
N VAL A 259 10.76 -11.63 -5.46
CA VAL A 259 10.26 -12.16 -6.74
C VAL A 259 8.86 -11.62 -7.04
N TYR A 260 8.02 -11.55 -6.01
CA TYR A 260 6.70 -10.94 -6.11
C TYR A 260 6.77 -9.48 -6.54
N GLY A 261 7.64 -8.67 -5.92
CA GLY A 261 7.86 -7.28 -6.33
C GLY A 261 8.27 -7.17 -7.79
N GLY A 262 9.21 -8.00 -8.25
CA GLY A 262 9.61 -8.04 -9.67
C GLY A 262 8.46 -8.41 -10.61
N ALA A 263 7.67 -9.44 -10.26
CA ALA A 263 6.51 -9.84 -11.03
C ALA A 263 5.43 -8.74 -11.07
N ALA A 264 5.14 -8.10 -9.94
CA ALA A 264 4.17 -7.01 -9.85
C ALA A 264 4.63 -5.77 -10.64
N GLY A 265 5.92 -5.46 -10.64
CA GLY A 265 6.47 -4.36 -11.46
C GLY A 265 6.38 -4.64 -12.96
N LEU A 266 6.69 -5.86 -13.39
CA LEU A 266 6.55 -6.27 -14.79
C LEU A 266 5.09 -6.27 -15.24
N LEU A 267 4.21 -6.97 -14.51
CA LEU A 267 2.78 -7.06 -14.83
C LEU A 267 2.12 -5.70 -14.77
N GLY A 268 2.46 -4.88 -13.78
CA GLY A 268 1.97 -3.50 -13.63
C GLY A 268 2.30 -2.64 -14.84
N SER A 269 3.57 -2.61 -15.25
CA SER A 269 4.01 -1.85 -16.43
C SER A 269 3.40 -2.37 -17.74
N MET A 270 3.17 -3.69 -17.86
CA MET A 270 2.46 -4.27 -19.01
C MET A 270 0.99 -3.84 -19.03
N LEU A 271 0.29 -3.87 -17.89
CA LEU A 271 -1.10 -3.39 -17.79
C LEU A 271 -1.18 -1.89 -18.09
N ASP A 272 -0.22 -1.10 -17.61
CA ASP A 272 -0.09 0.32 -17.94
C ASP A 272 0.03 0.55 -19.43
N SER A 273 0.93 -0.20 -20.07
CA SER A 273 1.09 -0.16 -21.52
C SER A 273 -0.19 -0.55 -22.28
N VAL A 274 -0.96 -1.53 -21.80
CA VAL A 274 -2.23 -1.93 -22.42
C VAL A 274 -3.27 -0.83 -22.27
N LEU A 275 -3.44 -0.30 -21.06
CA LEU A 275 -4.38 0.79 -20.82
C LEU A 275 -3.96 2.05 -21.58
N GLY A 276 -2.68 2.36 -21.66
CA GLY A 276 -2.16 3.47 -22.43
C GLY A 276 -2.39 3.34 -23.93
N ALA A 277 -2.17 2.14 -24.49
CA ALA A 277 -2.45 1.89 -25.91
C ALA A 277 -3.94 2.06 -26.28
N ILE A 278 -4.86 1.84 -25.34
CA ILE A 278 -6.31 1.87 -25.57
C ILE A 278 -6.92 3.23 -25.20
N MET A 279 -6.50 3.80 -24.06
CA MET A 279 -7.18 4.88 -23.34
C MET A 279 -6.38 6.19 -23.27
N GLN A 280 -5.12 6.22 -23.71
CA GLN A 280 -4.33 7.45 -23.84
C GLN A 280 -4.08 7.77 -25.31
N TYR A 281 -4.27 9.03 -25.69
CA TYR A 281 -4.00 9.47 -27.05
C TYR A 281 -2.49 9.53 -27.31
N SER A 282 -2.05 9.03 -28.47
CA SER A 282 -0.70 9.26 -29.00
C SER A 282 -0.79 9.73 -30.45
N GLY A 283 -0.19 10.88 -30.76
CA GLY A 283 -0.03 11.39 -32.12
C GLY A 283 1.42 11.72 -32.44
N TYR A 284 1.82 11.66 -33.70
CA TYR A 284 3.14 12.11 -34.17
C TYR A 284 3.02 13.51 -34.76
N ASP A 285 3.71 14.50 -34.19
CA ASP A 285 3.79 15.83 -34.79
C ASP A 285 5.03 15.92 -35.70
N GLU A 286 4.81 16.01 -37.00
CA GLU A 286 5.87 16.09 -38.02
C GLU A 286 6.69 17.39 -37.92
N SER A 287 6.11 18.47 -37.38
CA SER A 287 6.80 19.76 -37.25
C SER A 287 7.85 19.75 -36.12
N ILE A 288 7.61 18.95 -35.08
CA ILE A 288 8.49 18.81 -33.91
C ILE A 288 9.33 17.52 -34.02
N GLY A 289 8.90 16.56 -34.84
CA GLY A 289 9.53 15.24 -34.99
C GLY A 289 9.35 14.33 -33.77
N LYS A 290 8.31 14.56 -32.96
CA LYS A 290 8.08 13.91 -31.67
C LYS A 290 6.66 13.36 -31.54
N VAL A 291 6.49 12.40 -30.63
CA VAL A 291 5.17 11.95 -30.19
C VAL A 291 4.59 12.95 -29.20
N VAL A 292 3.31 13.28 -29.36
CA VAL A 292 2.53 14.19 -28.52
C VAL A 292 1.33 13.46 -27.94
N ASN A 293 0.99 13.77 -26.68
CA ASN A 293 -0.14 13.14 -25.96
C ASN A 293 -1.44 13.92 -26.10
N SER A 294 -1.43 15.06 -26.81
CA SER A 294 -2.59 15.92 -27.04
C SER A 294 -2.92 16.03 -28.53
N GLN A 295 -4.21 16.22 -28.81
CA GLN A 295 -4.68 16.45 -30.17
C GLN A 295 -4.26 17.84 -30.64
N SER A 296 -3.44 17.89 -31.69
CA SER A 296 -3.09 19.11 -32.41
C SER A 296 -3.45 18.96 -33.89
N LYS A 297 -3.68 20.07 -34.58
CA LYS A 297 -3.96 20.08 -36.03
C LYS A 297 -2.80 19.52 -36.86
N THR A 298 -1.60 19.56 -36.31
CA THR A 298 -0.35 19.07 -36.92
C THR A 298 -0.01 17.62 -36.54
N ALA A 299 -0.73 17.04 -35.58
CA ALA A 299 -0.41 15.72 -35.05
C ALA A 299 -1.17 14.61 -35.81
N LYS A 300 -0.42 13.71 -36.43
CA LYS A 300 -0.96 12.50 -37.05
C LYS A 300 -1.24 11.43 -35.99
N TRP A 301 -2.47 10.95 -35.92
CA TRP A 301 -2.86 9.92 -34.94
C TRP A 301 -2.06 8.61 -35.10
N ILE A 302 -1.61 8.04 -33.97
CA ILE A 302 -0.93 6.74 -33.90
C ILE A 302 -1.80 5.71 -33.18
N SER A 303 -2.20 6.01 -31.93
CA SER A 303 -2.89 5.04 -31.06
C SER A 303 -3.76 5.69 -29.99
N GLY A 304 -4.67 4.88 -29.44
CA GLY A 304 -5.51 5.20 -28.30
C GLY A 304 -6.52 6.33 -28.49
N LYS A 305 -7.21 6.66 -27.41
CA LYS A 305 -8.25 7.69 -27.32
C LYS A 305 -7.90 8.68 -26.23
N PRO A 306 -8.30 9.96 -26.28
CA PRO A 306 -8.02 10.93 -25.23
C PRO A 306 -8.98 10.77 -24.03
N ILE A 307 -9.05 9.57 -23.45
CA ILE A 307 -9.98 9.29 -22.34
C ILE A 307 -9.28 9.51 -21.00
N LEU A 308 -8.06 9.01 -20.85
CA LEU A 308 -7.27 9.09 -19.64
C LEU A 308 -5.94 9.80 -19.90
N ASP A 309 -5.42 10.46 -18.86
CA ASP A 309 -4.05 10.95 -18.80
C ASP A 309 -3.13 9.91 -18.13
N ASN A 310 -1.82 10.18 -18.11
CA ASN A 310 -0.84 9.27 -17.53
C ASN A 310 -1.06 9.02 -16.03
N ASN A 311 -1.47 10.06 -15.29
CA ASN A 311 -1.67 9.93 -13.85
C ASN A 311 -2.88 9.04 -13.55
N ALA A 312 -3.96 9.15 -14.33
CA ALA A 312 -5.12 8.29 -14.19
C ALA A 312 -4.80 6.83 -14.54
N VAL A 313 -4.03 6.57 -15.61
CA VAL A 313 -3.62 5.19 -15.96
C VAL A 313 -2.80 4.57 -14.82
N ASN A 314 -1.80 5.26 -14.29
CA ASN A 314 -1.01 4.80 -13.13
C ASN A 314 -1.88 4.47 -11.91
N LEU A 315 -2.92 5.27 -11.66
CA LEU A 315 -3.85 5.04 -10.56
C LEU A 315 -4.66 3.75 -10.80
N PHE A 316 -5.25 3.58 -12.00
CA PHE A 316 -6.04 2.40 -12.33
C PHE A 316 -5.19 1.12 -12.35
N THR A 317 -3.98 1.15 -12.89
CA THR A 317 -3.08 -0.01 -12.88
C THR A 317 -2.70 -0.42 -11.47
N SER A 318 -2.41 0.55 -10.61
CA SER A 318 -2.11 0.31 -9.19
C SER A 318 -3.30 -0.33 -8.46
N ILE A 319 -4.54 0.12 -8.72
CA ILE A 319 -5.76 -0.49 -8.18
C ILE A 319 -5.92 -1.93 -8.66
N LEU A 320 -5.74 -2.19 -9.96
CA LEU A 320 -5.85 -3.52 -10.54
C LEU A 320 -4.84 -4.48 -9.93
N ILE A 321 -3.56 -4.10 -9.86
CA ILE A 321 -2.51 -4.93 -9.24
C ILE A 321 -2.78 -5.19 -7.76
N ALA A 322 -3.22 -4.19 -6.99
CA ALA A 322 -3.55 -4.34 -5.58
C ALA A 322 -4.72 -5.32 -5.36
N THR A 323 -5.69 -5.36 -6.26
CA THR A 323 -6.92 -6.16 -6.11
C THR A 323 -6.81 -7.59 -6.65
N VAL A 324 -5.85 -7.87 -7.54
CA VAL A 324 -5.63 -9.21 -8.15
C VAL A 324 -5.59 -10.32 -7.09
N HIS A 325 -4.94 -10.08 -5.94
CA HIS A 325 -4.81 -11.10 -4.89
C HIS A 325 -6.09 -11.34 -4.09
N ARG A 326 -7.00 -10.36 -4.03
CA ARG A 326 -8.28 -10.51 -3.30
C ARG A 326 -9.23 -11.40 -4.11
N SER A 327 -9.28 -11.18 -5.43
CA SER A 327 -10.18 -11.90 -6.34
C SER A 327 -9.93 -13.42 -6.37
N GLN A 328 -8.69 -13.87 -6.22
CA GLN A 328 -8.35 -15.29 -6.22
C GLN A 328 -8.96 -16.03 -5.00
N ARG A 329 -9.05 -15.36 -3.85
CA ARG A 329 -9.66 -15.95 -2.64
C ARG A 329 -11.16 -16.13 -2.79
N ASP A 330 -11.85 -15.11 -3.31
CA ASP A 330 -13.29 -15.18 -3.47
C ASP A 330 -13.65 -16.29 -4.46
N ARG A 331 -12.90 -16.45 -5.55
CA ARG A 331 -13.06 -17.58 -6.49
C ARG A 331 -12.79 -18.94 -5.85
N VAL A 332 -11.74 -19.09 -5.05
CA VAL A 332 -11.42 -20.36 -4.37
C VAL A 332 -12.45 -20.69 -3.28
N ARG A 333 -12.92 -19.68 -2.52
CA ARG A 333 -13.93 -19.86 -1.47
C ARG A 333 -15.30 -20.21 -2.08
N PHE A 334 -15.68 -19.55 -3.17
CA PHE A 334 -16.89 -19.84 -3.92
C PHE A 334 -16.82 -21.23 -4.57
N GLY A 335 -15.67 -21.59 -5.17
CA GLY A 335 -15.43 -22.93 -5.71
C GLY A 335 -15.47 -24.04 -4.66
N ASN A 336 -14.93 -23.78 -3.46
CA ASN A 336 -15.02 -24.72 -2.34
C ASN A 336 -16.43 -24.80 -1.76
N GLN A 337 -17.19 -23.71 -1.73
CA GLN A 337 -18.60 -23.73 -1.35
C GLN A 337 -19.46 -24.50 -2.36
N ILE A 338 -19.23 -24.31 -3.67
CA ILE A 338 -19.92 -25.07 -4.73
C ILE A 338 -19.55 -26.56 -4.63
N LYS A 339 -18.28 -26.90 -4.39
CA LYS A 339 -17.86 -28.30 -4.18
C LYS A 339 -18.48 -28.92 -2.93
N ASN A 340 -18.63 -28.16 -1.85
CA ASN A 340 -19.27 -28.62 -0.62
C ASN A 340 -20.79 -28.79 -0.78
N MET A 341 -21.44 -27.90 -1.55
CA MET A 341 -22.86 -28.04 -1.92
C MET A 341 -23.09 -29.22 -2.89
N SER A 342 -22.18 -29.43 -3.85
CA SER A 342 -22.25 -30.53 -4.82
C SER A 342 -21.88 -31.89 -4.21
N SER A 343 -21.05 -31.93 -3.16
CA SER A 343 -20.65 -33.19 -2.49
C SER A 343 -21.60 -33.66 -1.40
N GLY A 344 -22.77 -33.03 -1.20
CA GLY A 344 -23.79 -33.50 -0.26
C GLY A 344 -23.31 -33.65 1.19
N LYS A 345 -22.28 -32.90 1.62
CA LYS A 345 -21.81 -32.92 3.01
C LYS A 345 -22.74 -32.06 3.86
N THR A 346 -23.92 -32.60 4.16
CA THR A 346 -24.78 -32.14 5.25
C THR A 346 -23.96 -32.10 6.53
N LEU A 347 -23.90 -30.95 7.20
CA LEU A 347 -23.43 -30.85 8.58
C LEU A 347 -24.24 -31.84 9.43
N ARG A 348 -23.67 -33.00 9.76
CA ARG A 348 -24.14 -33.78 10.90
C ARG A 348 -23.64 -33.10 12.15
N ASN A 349 -24.53 -32.38 12.82
CA ASN A 349 -24.44 -32.05 14.23
C ASN A 349 -24.01 -33.32 14.99
N THR A 350 -22.84 -33.29 15.59
CA THR A 350 -22.49 -34.29 16.60
C THR A 350 -22.92 -33.72 17.94
N THR A 351 -24.15 -34.03 18.33
CA THR A 351 -24.63 -33.95 19.71
C THR A 351 -23.74 -34.90 20.51
N GLN A 352 -22.70 -34.40 21.18
CA GLN A 352 -22.04 -35.19 22.22
C GLN A 352 -22.92 -35.17 23.47
N VAL A 353 -23.60 -36.29 23.67
CA VAL A 353 -24.28 -36.69 24.89
C VAL A 353 -23.22 -36.95 25.97
N ASN A 354 -23.45 -36.37 27.15
CA ASN A 354 -22.69 -36.55 28.38
C ASN A 354 -22.47 -38.04 28.74
N GLN A 355 -21.23 -38.43 29.03
CA GLN A 355 -20.91 -39.53 29.93
C GLN A 355 -19.85 -39.07 30.95
N PRO A 356 -20.00 -39.41 32.24
CA PRO A 356 -19.15 -38.90 33.32
C PRO A 356 -17.79 -39.62 33.37
N PRO A 357 -16.72 -38.98 33.89
CA PRO A 357 -15.40 -39.57 33.93
C PRO A 357 -15.28 -40.66 35.02
N THR A 358 -14.82 -41.83 34.60
CA THR A 358 -14.34 -42.92 35.46
C THR A 358 -13.05 -42.54 36.19
N THR A 359 -13.06 -42.75 37.50
CA THR A 359 -11.96 -42.61 38.45
C THR A 359 -10.87 -43.67 38.22
N PRO A 360 -9.60 -43.35 38.50
CA PRO A 360 -8.71 -44.34 39.10
C PRO A 360 -8.30 -43.96 40.52
N SER A 361 -8.16 -44.99 41.33
CA SER A 361 -7.96 -45.05 42.77
C SER A 361 -6.66 -44.44 43.30
N LEU A 362 -6.79 -43.88 44.51
CA LEU A 362 -5.77 -43.51 45.49
C LEU A 362 -4.61 -44.49 45.65
N THR A 363 -3.38 -43.97 45.66
CA THR A 363 -2.41 -44.36 46.70
C THR A 363 -1.56 -43.15 47.15
N LYS A 364 -1.64 -42.90 48.48
CA LYS A 364 -0.84 -42.08 49.42
C LYS A 364 0.63 -41.80 49.00
N THR A 365 1.31 -40.70 49.37
CA THR A 365 1.37 -40.06 50.69
C THR A 365 2.17 -38.72 50.66
N LYS A 366 1.80 -37.82 51.59
CA LYS A 366 2.64 -36.87 52.38
C LYS A 366 3.06 -35.49 51.82
N ASN A 367 2.40 -34.51 52.45
CA ASN A 367 2.93 -33.30 53.11
C ASN A 367 3.58 -32.20 52.26
N MET A 368 2.94 -31.03 52.23
CA MET A 368 3.35 -29.88 53.07
C MET A 368 2.23 -28.82 53.09
N LYS A 369 1.87 -28.41 54.31
CA LYS A 369 0.95 -27.30 54.61
C LYS A 369 1.70 -25.98 54.38
N GLU A 370 1.05 -24.99 53.77
CA GLU A 370 1.15 -23.64 54.30
C GLU A 370 -0.13 -22.84 54.05
N LYS A 371 -0.55 -22.17 55.12
CA LYS A 371 -1.74 -21.34 55.26
C LYS A 371 -1.40 -19.93 54.82
N THR A 372 -2.34 -19.23 54.19
CA THR A 372 -2.72 -17.91 54.67
C THR A 372 -4.14 -17.55 54.26
N ASN A 373 -4.86 -17.06 55.26
CA ASN A 373 -6.28 -16.78 55.34
C ASN A 373 -6.36 -15.28 55.61
N ILE A 374 -7.06 -14.52 54.78
CA ILE A 374 -7.53 -13.17 55.14
C ILE A 374 -8.99 -13.07 54.68
N ARG A 375 -9.89 -13.01 55.67
CA ARG A 375 -11.31 -12.61 55.59
C ARG A 375 -11.40 -11.17 56.10
N SER A 376 -11.98 -10.23 55.34
CA SER A 376 -13.38 -9.71 55.45
C SER A 376 -13.37 -8.22 55.88
N PRO A 377 -14.48 -7.46 55.88
CA PRO A 377 -15.72 -7.41 55.06
C PRO A 377 -15.84 -5.99 54.41
N THR A 378 -16.83 -5.53 53.62
CA THR A 378 -18.29 -5.46 53.73
C THR A 378 -18.89 -4.93 52.42
N ASP A 379 -20.05 -5.46 52.05
CA ASP A 379 -20.99 -4.95 51.05
C ASP A 379 -21.51 -3.54 51.36
N SER A 380 -21.73 -2.72 50.33
CA SER A 380 -22.95 -1.89 50.14
C SER A 380 -22.80 -0.93 48.94
N LEU A 381 -23.94 -0.68 48.27
CA LEU A 381 -24.19 0.28 47.16
C LEU A 381 -24.15 -0.28 45.72
N VAL A 382 -25.11 -1.16 45.41
CA VAL A 382 -25.64 -1.29 44.05
C VAL A 382 -27.00 -0.59 44.00
N SER A 383 -27.07 0.52 43.26
CA SER A 383 -28.30 1.30 43.01
C SER A 383 -29.11 0.72 41.83
N PRO A 384 -30.45 0.64 41.92
CA PRO A 384 -31.32 -0.04 40.96
C PRO A 384 -31.69 0.83 39.73
N CYS A 385 -30.69 1.37 39.02
CA CYS A 385 -30.91 2.16 37.79
C CYS A 385 -30.33 1.51 36.51
N SER A 386 -29.44 0.53 36.63
CA SER A 386 -28.77 -0.10 35.47
C SER A 386 -29.52 -1.30 34.85
N GLN A 387 -30.60 -1.77 35.46
CA GLN A 387 -31.40 -2.89 34.93
C GLN A 387 -32.60 -2.47 34.07
N ARG A 388 -32.96 -1.17 34.01
CA ARG A 388 -34.09 -0.68 33.17
C ARG A 388 -33.71 -0.29 31.74
N LEU A 389 -32.44 -0.12 31.42
CA LEU A 389 -31.99 0.20 30.05
C LEU A 389 -31.67 -1.04 29.19
N ARG A 390 -31.36 -2.19 29.81
CA ARG A 390 -31.11 -3.46 29.08
C ARG A 390 -32.38 -4.18 28.57
N LYS A 391 -33.57 -3.79 29.02
CA LYS A 391 -34.86 -4.39 28.59
C LYS A 391 -35.64 -3.55 27.57
N ARG A 392 -35.18 -2.34 27.21
CA ARG A 392 -35.79 -1.52 26.15
C ARG A 392 -35.07 -1.60 24.79
N ALA A 393 -33.82 -2.05 24.74
CA ALA A 393 -33.07 -2.18 23.48
C ALA A 393 -33.28 -3.51 22.73
N THR A 394 -34.08 -4.43 23.29
CA THR A 394 -34.37 -5.75 22.69
C THR A 394 -35.79 -5.89 22.13
N LYS A 395 -36.54 -4.79 21.99
CA LYS A 395 -37.89 -4.80 21.40
C LYS A 395 -38.07 -3.97 20.12
N ASP A 396 -37.09 -3.17 19.69
CA ASP A 396 -37.24 -2.24 18.55
C ASP A 396 -36.32 -2.55 17.35
N VAL A 397 -35.88 -3.80 17.16
CA VAL A 397 -35.15 -4.22 15.92
C VAL A 397 -35.82 -5.42 15.26
N GLN A 398 -37.15 -5.52 15.39
CA GLN A 398 -37.94 -6.58 14.78
C GLN A 398 -39.24 -6.04 14.18
N SER A 399 -39.13 -4.99 13.38
CA SER A 399 -40.12 -4.58 12.40
C SER A 399 -39.44 -3.66 11.41
N ASP A 400 -39.13 -4.19 10.23
CA ASP A 400 -38.99 -3.49 8.94
C ASP A 400 -37.98 -4.23 8.06
N PHE A 401 -38.44 -5.30 7.42
CA PHE A 401 -37.95 -5.74 6.11
C PHE A 401 -38.95 -6.77 5.57
N GLN A 402 -39.94 -6.27 4.84
CA GLN A 402 -40.90 -7.08 4.08
C GLN A 402 -40.65 -6.78 2.60
N VAL A 403 -39.95 -7.68 1.92
CA VAL A 403 -39.79 -7.70 0.45
C VAL A 403 -40.86 -8.63 -0.11
N PRO A 404 -41.61 -8.29 -1.17
CA PRO A 404 -42.64 -9.17 -1.72
C PRO A 404 -42.04 -10.33 -2.52
N GLU A 405 -42.58 -11.53 -2.31
CA GLU A 405 -42.35 -12.72 -3.13
C GLU A 405 -42.93 -12.55 -4.54
N GLU A 406 -42.07 -12.67 -5.56
CA GLU A 406 -42.48 -12.84 -6.95
C GLU A 406 -42.66 -14.35 -7.21
N LYS A 407 -43.91 -14.78 -7.43
CA LYS A 407 -44.26 -16.17 -7.76
C LYS A 407 -44.00 -16.45 -9.23
N GLU A 408 -43.00 -17.28 -9.49
CA GLU A 408 -42.75 -17.93 -10.76
C GLU A 408 -43.83 -19.00 -11.01
N ASN A 409 -44.66 -18.81 -12.04
CA ASN A 409 -45.63 -19.79 -12.51
C ASN A 409 -45.43 -20.00 -14.02
N ALA A 410 -44.87 -21.15 -14.38
CA ALA A 410 -45.02 -21.83 -15.66
C ALA A 410 -45.25 -23.32 -15.30
N PRO A 411 -46.08 -24.11 -16.01
CA PRO A 411 -46.05 -24.23 -17.48
C PRO A 411 -47.41 -24.51 -18.17
N SER A 412 -47.48 -24.34 -19.51
CA SER A 412 -48.05 -25.31 -20.47
C SER A 412 -48.30 -24.70 -21.87
N LEU A 413 -47.55 -25.19 -22.86
CA LEU A 413 -48.04 -25.46 -24.23
C LEU A 413 -48.60 -26.91 -24.20
N PRO A 414 -49.62 -27.31 -25.01
CA PRO A 414 -49.66 -27.08 -26.46
C PRO A 414 -51.05 -26.86 -27.10
N GLN A 415 -51.10 -26.11 -28.21
CA GLN A 415 -51.57 -26.54 -29.53
C GLN A 415 -51.39 -25.42 -30.56
#